data_AF-S4Q0C0-F1
#
_entry.id   AF-S4Q0C0-F1
#
_cell.length_a   1.000
_cell.length_b   1.000
_cell.length_c   1.000
_cell.angle_alpha   90.00
_cell.angle_beta   90.00
_cell.angle_gamma   90.00
#
_symmetry.space_group_name_H-M   'P 1'
#
loop_
_entity.id
_entity.type
_entity.pdbx_description
1 polymer ?
#
loop_
_entity_poly.entity_id
_entity_poly.type
_entity_poly.pdbx_seq_one_letter_code
_entity_poly.pdbx_strand_id
1 'polypeptide(L)'
;MPGIKGIKEPLPPVPVSGMLNKHGGKVRLTFKPEQDQLWLGTKERTEKLAMTSIKSIVSEPITEHEEYHIMGLQLGPTEASRYWIYWVPAQYVEAIKDAVLGVWQFF
;
A
#
# COMPACT_ATOMS: atom_id res chain seq x y z
N MET A 1 -2.47 -5.08 11.64
CA MET A 1 -1.32 -6.01 11.71
C MET A 1 -0.18 -5.26 12.37
N PRO A 2 0.70 -5.92 13.16
CA PRO A 2 1.81 -5.23 13.82
C PRO A 2 2.85 -4.74 12.80
N GLY A 3 3.36 -3.53 12.99
CA GLY A 3 4.53 -3.01 12.30
C GLY A 3 5.82 -3.59 12.87
N ILE A 4 6.77 -3.96 12.00
CA ILE A 4 8.09 -4.44 12.41
C ILE A 4 9.15 -3.64 11.64
N LYS A 5 9.96 -2.87 12.38
CA LYS A 5 11.03 -2.06 11.81
C LYS A 5 12.21 -2.92 11.37
N GLY A 6 12.83 -2.55 10.24
CA GLY A 6 14.10 -3.12 9.78
C GLY A 6 14.01 -4.52 9.16
N ILE A 7 12.81 -5.07 9.02
CA ILE A 7 12.55 -6.36 8.36
C ILE A 7 11.82 -6.09 7.06
N LYS A 8 12.08 -6.92 6.04
CA LYS A 8 11.33 -6.96 4.78
C LYS A 8 10.62 -8.30 4.72
N GLU A 9 9.31 -8.29 4.61
CA GLU A 9 8.50 -9.50 4.48
C GLU A 9 7.77 -9.51 3.14
N PRO A 10 7.58 -10.70 2.53
CA PRO A 10 6.75 -10.83 1.36
C PRO A 10 5.29 -10.45 1.69
N LEU A 11 4.52 -10.09 0.65
CA LEU A 11 3.10 -9.82 0.83
C LEU A 11 2.39 -11.06 1.42
N PRO A 12 1.60 -10.89 2.49
CA PRO A 12 0.88 -12.00 3.07
C PRO A 12 -0.21 -12.50 2.12
N PRO A 13 -0.60 -13.79 2.19
CA PRO A 13 -1.72 -14.33 1.40
C PRO A 13 -3.08 -13.81 1.88
N VAL A 14 -3.11 -13.20 3.06
CA VAL A 14 -4.29 -12.56 3.66
C VAL A 14 -4.26 -11.05 3.42
N PRO A 15 -5.42 -10.36 3.45
CA PRO A 15 -5.44 -8.92 3.28
C PRO A 15 -4.65 -8.18 4.37
N VAL A 16 -3.82 -7.22 3.97
CA VAL A 16 -3.14 -6.32 4.89
C VAL A 16 -4.19 -5.38 5.48
N SER A 17 -4.35 -5.39 6.80
CA SER A 17 -5.43 -4.71 7.51
C SER A 17 -4.95 -3.93 8.72
N GLY A 18 -5.78 -2.96 9.14
CA GLY A 18 -5.47 -2.06 10.26
C GLY A 18 -4.90 -0.70 9.83
N MET A 19 -4.84 -0.45 8.53
CA MET A 19 -4.45 0.84 7.96
C MET A 19 -5.63 1.81 7.98
N LEU A 20 -5.35 3.10 7.86
CA LEU A 20 -6.37 4.15 7.80
C LEU A 20 -6.24 4.99 6.52
N ASN A 21 -7.33 5.60 6.06
CA ASN A 21 -7.27 6.65 5.03
C ASN A 21 -7.15 8.04 5.66
N LYS A 22 -7.06 9.09 4.82
CA LYS A 22 -7.00 10.50 5.26
C LYS A 22 -8.16 10.99 6.13
N HIS A 23 -9.29 10.26 6.14
CA HIS A 23 -10.47 10.57 6.95
C HIS A 23 -10.54 9.70 8.22
N GLY A 24 -9.51 8.90 8.53
CA GLY A 24 -9.51 7.97 9.65
C GLY A 24 -10.38 6.71 9.43
N GLY A 25 -10.88 6.49 8.22
CA GLY A 25 -11.61 5.28 7.85
C GLY A 25 -10.67 4.08 7.74
N LYS A 26 -11.10 2.91 8.24
CA LYS A 26 -10.32 1.67 8.14
C LYS A 26 -10.14 1.27 6.68
N VAL A 27 -8.90 0.97 6.31
CA VAL A 27 -8.48 0.50 5.00
C VAL A 27 -7.87 -0.90 5.12
N ARG A 28 -8.18 -1.71 4.11
CA ARG A 28 -7.62 -3.04 3.91
C ARG A 28 -7.15 -3.16 2.47
N LEU A 29 -5.92 -3.63 2.28
CA LEU A 29 -5.38 -3.92 0.96
C LEU A 29 -5.41 -5.43 0.72
N THR A 30 -6.03 -5.84 -0.38
CA THR A 30 -5.98 -7.23 -0.85
C THR A 30 -5.29 -7.27 -2.20
N PHE A 31 -4.21 -8.03 -2.30
CA PHE A 31 -3.46 -8.20 -3.54
C PHE A 31 -4.01 -9.41 -4.29
N LYS A 32 -4.27 -9.25 -5.59
CA LYS A 32 -4.68 -10.31 -6.52
C LYS A 32 -3.69 -10.33 -7.70
N PRO A 33 -2.46 -10.86 -7.51
CA PRO A 33 -1.42 -10.84 -8.55
C PRO A 33 -1.86 -11.51 -9.85
N GLU A 34 -2.57 -12.64 -9.76
CA GLU A 34 -3.14 -13.37 -10.91
C GLU A 34 -4.10 -12.53 -11.78
N GLN A 35 -4.66 -11.46 -11.22
CA GLN A 35 -5.60 -10.56 -11.90
C GLN A 35 -4.99 -9.17 -12.15
N ASP A 36 -3.72 -8.96 -11.81
CA ASP A 36 -3.05 -7.66 -11.82
C ASP A 36 -3.86 -6.57 -11.07
N GLN A 37 -4.45 -6.95 -9.93
CA GLN A 37 -5.38 -6.09 -9.20
C GLN A 37 -4.99 -5.87 -7.74
N LEU A 38 -5.08 -4.62 -7.31
CA LEU A 38 -5.07 -4.20 -5.92
C LEU A 38 -6.48 -3.81 -5.50
N TRP A 39 -7.02 -4.47 -4.48
CA TRP A 39 -8.33 -4.11 -3.94
C TRP A 39 -8.15 -3.26 -2.69
N LEU A 40 -8.74 -2.07 -2.71
CA LEU A 40 -8.79 -1.14 -1.60
C LEU A 40 -10.17 -1.23 -0.93
N GLY A 41 -10.22 -1.98 0.17
CA GLY A 41 -11.42 -2.13 0.98
C GLY A 41 -11.52 -1.04 2.04
N THR A 42 -12.59 -0.25 2.00
CA THR A 42 -13.04 0.58 3.11
C THR A 42 -14.27 -0.04 3.77
N LYS A 43 -14.81 0.61 4.81
CA LYS A 43 -16.06 0.18 5.44
C LYS A 43 -17.24 0.26 4.48
N GLU A 44 -17.25 1.27 3.61
CA GLU A 44 -18.35 1.57 2.71
C GLU A 44 -18.32 0.75 1.43
N ARG A 45 -17.12 0.54 0.86
CA ARG A 45 -16.95 -0.14 -0.43
C ARG A 45 -15.59 -0.79 -0.59
N THR A 46 -15.49 -1.68 -1.57
CA THR A 46 -14.21 -2.19 -2.06
C THR A 46 -13.98 -1.69 -3.48
N GLU A 47 -12.88 -0.96 -3.68
CA GLU A 47 -12.46 -0.45 -4.97
C GLU A 47 -11.41 -1.38 -5.57
N LYS A 48 -11.61 -1.81 -6.82
CA LYS A 48 -10.67 -2.68 -7.52
C LYS A 48 -9.82 -1.83 -8.46
N LEU A 49 -8.55 -1.67 -8.11
CA LEU A 49 -7.58 -0.92 -8.89
C LEU A 49 -6.77 -1.91 -9.73
N ALA A 50 -6.61 -1.64 -11.02
CA ALA A 50 -5.58 -2.31 -11.81
C ALA A 50 -4.21 -1.83 -11.32
N MET A 51 -3.26 -2.73 -11.06
CA MET A 51 -1.94 -2.32 -10.57
C MET A 51 -1.24 -1.39 -11.58
N THR A 52 -1.41 -1.67 -12.87
CA THR A 52 -0.98 -0.80 -13.99
C THR A 52 -1.58 0.61 -14.01
N SER A 53 -2.69 0.88 -13.31
CA SER A 53 -3.26 2.23 -13.22
C SER A 53 -2.54 3.10 -12.18
N ILE A 54 -1.80 2.49 -11.24
CA ILE A 54 -1.07 3.19 -10.19
C ILE A 54 0.26 3.69 -10.78
N LYS A 55 0.40 5.01 -10.88
CA LYS A 55 1.54 5.64 -11.57
C LYS A 55 2.82 5.68 -10.75
N SER A 56 2.67 5.86 -9.43
CA SER A 56 3.79 5.92 -8.51
C SER A 56 3.32 5.58 -7.09
N ILE A 57 4.26 5.16 -6.26
CA ILE A 57 4.05 4.94 -4.83
C ILE A 57 5.13 5.69 -4.07
N VAL A 58 4.69 6.58 -3.18
CA VAL A 58 5.57 7.26 -2.21
C VAL A 58 5.33 6.71 -0.82
N SER A 59 6.36 6.68 0.03
CA SER A 59 6.24 6.19 1.40
C SER A 59 7.24 6.87 2.32
N GLU A 60 6.79 7.34 3.48
CA GLU A 60 7.63 7.97 4.50
C GLU A 60 7.36 7.32 5.86
N PRO A 61 8.39 7.06 6.70
CA PRO A 61 8.19 6.55 8.05
C PRO A 61 7.46 7.59 8.91
N ILE A 62 6.63 7.13 9.85
CA ILE A 62 5.94 8.01 10.80
C ILE A 62 6.91 8.37 11.94
N THR A 63 7.08 9.66 12.23
CA THR A 63 7.89 10.13 13.37
C THR A 63 7.37 9.51 14.67
N GLU A 64 8.27 9.01 15.52
CA GLU A 64 7.97 8.27 16.75
C GLU A 64 7.34 6.88 16.57
N HIS A 65 6.96 6.52 15.34
CA HIS A 65 6.34 5.24 14.96
C HIS A 65 6.96 4.67 13.68
N GLU A 66 8.28 4.56 13.66
CA GLU A 66 9.05 4.14 12.47
C GLU A 66 8.75 2.70 12.01
N GLU A 67 8.09 1.89 12.83
CA GLU A 67 7.55 0.59 12.45
C GLU A 67 6.34 0.71 11.50
N TYR A 68 5.86 1.93 11.26
CA TYR A 68 4.80 2.26 10.33
C TYR A 68 5.19 3.39 9.36
N HIS A 69 4.58 3.35 8.19
CA HIS A 69 4.74 4.36 7.15
C HIS A 69 3.40 5.00 6.77
N ILE A 70 3.50 6.24 6.30
CA ILE A 70 2.48 6.88 5.46
C ILE A 70 2.83 6.51 4.02
N MET A 71 1.85 5.99 3.27
CA MET A 71 2.01 5.59 1.87
C MET A 71 1.01 6.32 0.99
N GLY A 72 1.48 6.85 -0.14
CA GLY A 72 0.64 7.50 -1.14
C GLY A 72 0.63 6.71 -2.44
N LEU A 73 -0.53 6.23 -2.86
CA LEU A 73 -0.75 5.58 -4.16
C LEU A 73 -1.23 6.62 -5.17
N GLN A 74 -0.45 6.95 -6.19
CA GLN A 74 -0.86 7.90 -7.21
C GLN A 74 -1.84 7.26 -8.21
N LEU A 75 -3.13 7.55 -8.08
CA LEU A 75 -4.20 6.95 -8.88
C LEU A 75 -4.53 7.72 -10.17
N GLY A 76 -3.89 8.87 -10.40
CA GLY A 76 -4.11 9.74 -11.54
C GLY A 76 -2.84 10.44 -12.02
N PRO A 77 -2.95 11.39 -12.95
CA PRO A 77 -1.78 11.97 -13.62
C PRO A 77 -0.94 12.89 -12.72
N THR A 78 -1.53 13.44 -11.65
CA THR A 78 -0.88 14.45 -10.79
C THR A 78 -0.69 13.94 -9.37
N GLU A 79 0.24 14.54 -8.62
CA GLU A 79 0.46 14.19 -7.21
C GLU A 79 -0.75 14.42 -6.30
N ALA A 80 -1.63 15.36 -6.68
CA ALA A 80 -2.87 15.63 -5.95
C ALA A 80 -3.86 14.44 -5.97
N SER A 81 -3.67 13.50 -6.90
CA SER A 81 -4.46 12.27 -7.01
C SER A 81 -3.96 11.12 -6.13
N ARG A 82 -2.99 11.37 -5.23
CA ARG A 82 -2.50 10.38 -4.28
C ARG A 82 -3.61 9.98 -3.30
N TYR A 83 -3.91 8.69 -3.28
CA TYR A 83 -4.66 8.07 -2.20
C TYR A 83 -3.70 7.77 -1.04
N TRP A 84 -3.91 8.46 0.07
CA TRP A 84 -3.07 8.32 1.27
C TRP A 84 -3.58 7.21 2.19
N ILE A 85 -2.66 6.32 2.54
CA ILE A 85 -2.83 5.20 3.46
C ILE A 85 -1.86 5.43 4.63
N TYR A 86 -2.40 5.42 5.84
CA TYR A 86 -1.67 5.62 7.08
C TYR A 86 -1.53 4.29 7.81
N TRP A 87 -0.50 4.21 8.66
CA TRP A 87 -0.21 3.03 9.48
C TRP A 87 0.09 1.77 8.64
N VAL A 88 0.78 1.95 7.51
CA VAL A 88 1.25 0.83 6.70
C VAL A 88 2.42 0.16 7.42
N PRO A 89 2.35 -1.14 7.75
CA PRO A 89 3.45 -1.82 8.42
C PRO A 89 4.74 -1.74 7.59
N ALA A 90 5.84 -1.27 8.19
CA ALA A 90 7.11 -1.01 7.51
C ALA A 90 7.61 -2.23 6.72
N GLN A 91 7.42 -3.44 7.27
CA GLN A 91 7.92 -4.67 6.68
C GLN A 91 7.28 -5.04 5.34
N TYR A 92 6.09 -4.51 5.03
CA TYR A 92 5.41 -4.76 3.75
C TYR A 92 5.61 -3.63 2.75
N VAL A 93 6.19 -2.50 3.12
CA VAL A 93 6.27 -1.31 2.24
C VAL A 93 6.94 -1.61 0.91
N GLU A 94 8.07 -2.32 0.94
CA GLU A 94 8.78 -2.70 -0.29
C GLU A 94 8.01 -3.75 -1.09
N ALA A 95 7.48 -4.79 -0.44
CA ALA A 95 6.71 -5.82 -1.12
C ALA A 95 5.43 -5.25 -1.79
N ILE A 96 4.82 -4.21 -1.21
CA ILE A 96 3.70 -3.47 -1.83
C ILE A 96 4.18 -2.73 -3.08
N LYS A 97 5.34 -2.06 -3.02
CA LYS A 97 5.92 -1.36 -4.18
C LYS A 97 6.25 -2.33 -5.31
N ASP A 98 6.93 -3.42 -4.99
CA ASP A 98 7.34 -4.44 -5.95
C ASP A 98 6.14 -5.11 -6.60
N ALA A 99 5.08 -5.40 -5.84
CA ALA A 99 3.88 -6.02 -6.37
C ALA A 99 3.09 -5.08 -7.31
N VAL A 100 3.09 -3.77 -7.05
CA VAL A 100 2.29 -2.82 -7.83
C VAL A 100 3.07 -2.24 -9.02
N LEU A 101 4.33 -1.90 -8.83
CA LEU A 101 5.16 -1.24 -9.86
C LEU A 101 6.02 -2.25 -10.63
N GLY A 102 6.05 -3.51 -10.20
CA GLY A 102 6.99 -4.52 -10.67
C GLY A 102 8.35 -4.41 -9.99
N VAL A 103 9.08 -5.53 -9.96
CA VAL A 103 10.48 -5.54 -9.51
C VAL A 103 11.31 -4.88 -10.61
N TRP A 104 12.00 -3.78 -10.30
CA TRP A 104 13.02 -3.23 -11.20
C TRP A 104 14.13 -4.28 -11.39
N GLN A 105 14.17 -4.93 -12.54
CA GLN A 105 15.31 -5.75 -12.94
C GLN A 105 16.28 -4.88 -13.74
N PHE A 106 17.49 -4.67 -13.19
CA PHE A 106 18.62 -4.21 -13.99
C PHE A 106 18.98 -5.34 -14.97
N PHE A 107 18.84 -5.09 -16.28
CA PHE A 107 19.45 -5.91 -17.33
C PHE A 107 20.92 -5.53 -17.51
#